data_AF-A0A7C5VMG8-F1
#
_entry.id   AF-A0A7C5VMG8-F1
#
_cell.length_a   1.000
_cell.length_b   1.000
_cell.length_c   1.000
_cell.angle_alpha   90.00
_cell.angle_beta   90.00
_cell.angle_gamma   90.00
#
_symmetry.space_group_name_H-M   'P 1'
#
loop_
_entity.id
_entity.type
_entity.pdbx_description
1 polymer ?
#
loop_
_entity_poly.entity_id
_entity_poly.type
_entity_poly.pdbx_seq_one_letter_code
_entity_poly.pdbx_strand_id
1 'polypeptide(L)'
;MALESILVAAILMVALLIFIFMFAIMALSLIKWFRAPAYLHIPAIKIEDYSCPKCGSKELELIGRRTLRCKKCGTTFTIQPETTEERWIIWPFFWWMPIIWPIPIKNR
;
A
#
# COMPACT_ATOMS: atom_id res chain seq x y z
N MET A 1 -21.82 -45.23 28.22
CA MET A 1 -20.42 -45.51 27.81
C MET A 1 -20.21 -45.36 26.30
N ALA A 2 -20.75 -46.23 25.42
CA ALA A 2 -20.48 -46.13 23.97
C ALA A 2 -21.03 -44.85 23.30
N LEU A 3 -22.23 -44.40 23.66
CA LEU A 3 -22.87 -43.21 23.07
C LEU A 3 -22.11 -41.91 23.40
N GLU A 4 -21.67 -41.77 24.65
CA GLU A 4 -20.92 -40.60 25.12
C GLU A 4 -19.54 -40.52 24.44
N SER A 5 -18.86 -41.66 24.26
CA SER A 5 -17.61 -41.69 23.51
C SER A 5 -17.78 -41.31 22.04
N ILE A 6 -18.88 -41.70 21.40
CA ILE A 6 -19.17 -41.32 20.02
C ILE A 6 -19.44 -39.82 19.92
N LEU A 7 -20.19 -39.26 20.86
CA LEU A 7 -20.50 -37.82 20.89
C LEU A 7 -19.24 -36.98 21.08
N VAL A 8 -18.36 -37.36 22.01
CA VAL A 8 -17.08 -36.68 22.25
C VAL A 8 -16.17 -36.75 21.03
N ALA A 9 -16.08 -37.93 20.39
CA ALA A 9 -15.30 -38.08 19.16
C ALA A 9 -15.85 -37.20 18.02
N ALA A 10 -17.17 -37.10 17.87
CA ALA A 10 -17.78 -36.22 16.87
C ALA A 10 -17.47 -34.74 17.12
N ILE A 11 -17.56 -34.29 18.39
CA ILE A 11 -17.23 -32.91 18.76
C ILE A 11 -15.76 -32.59 18.46
N LEU A 12 -14.85 -33.49 18.82
CA LEU A 12 -13.41 -33.32 18.55
C LEU A 12 -13.12 -33.24 17.04
N MET A 13 -13.78 -34.09 16.24
CA MET A 13 -13.64 -34.05 14.78
C MET A 13 -14.11 -32.71 14.20
N VAL A 14 -15.26 -32.20 14.65
CA VAL A 14 -15.78 -30.91 14.20
C VAL A 14 -14.86 -29.76 14.63
N ALA A 15 -14.36 -29.77 15.87
CA ALA A 15 -13.43 -28.77 16.35
C ALA A 15 -12.12 -28.74 15.55
N LEU A 16 -11.59 -29.92 15.19
CA LEU A 16 -10.40 -30.06 14.35
C LEU A 16 -10.62 -29.49 12.95
N LEU A 17 -11.78 -29.77 12.35
CA LEU A 17 -12.13 -29.23 11.03
C LEU A 17 -12.22 -27.70 11.04
N ILE A 18 -12.83 -27.12 12.07
CA ILE A 18 -12.91 -25.65 12.24
C ILE A 18 -11.51 -25.05 12.40
N PHE A 19 -10.65 -25.68 13.20
CA PHE A 19 -9.28 -25.22 13.42
C PHE A 19 -8.46 -25.22 12.12
N ILE A 20 -8.53 -26.30 11.34
CA ILE A 20 -7.86 -26.40 10.03
C ILE A 20 -8.38 -25.33 9.07
N PHE A 21 -9.70 -25.10 9.05
CA PHE A 21 -10.31 -24.09 8.19
C PHE A 21 -9.84 -22.67 8.54
N MET A 22 -9.81 -22.33 9.83
CA MET A 22 -9.27 -21.04 10.30
C MET A 22 -7.80 -20.87 9.91
N PHE A 23 -6.99 -21.91 10.08
CA PHE A 23 -5.58 -21.88 9.71
C PHE A 23 -5.40 -21.70 8.20
N ALA A 24 -6.23 -22.35 7.38
CA ALA A 24 -6.20 -22.20 5.93
C ALA A 24 -6.53 -20.76 5.49
N ILE A 25 -7.55 -20.12 6.08
CA ILE A 25 -7.87 -18.72 5.79
C ILE A 25 -6.70 -17.80 6.15
N MET A 26 -6.08 -18.02 7.31
CA MET A 26 -4.92 -17.25 7.75
C MET A 26 -3.71 -17.45 6.81
N ALA A 27 -3.45 -18.67 6.35
CA ALA A 27 -2.41 -18.93 5.37
C ALA A 27 -2.70 -18.24 4.03
N LEU A 28 -3.95 -18.27 3.56
CA LEU A 28 -4.36 -17.61 2.32
C LEU A 28 -4.25 -16.07 2.41
N SER A 29 -4.56 -15.48 3.57
CA SER A 29 -4.39 -14.04 3.78
C SER A 29 -2.92 -13.64 3.77
N LEU A 30 -2.03 -14.44 4.37
CA LEU A 30 -0.59 -14.24 4.32
C LEU A 30 -0.04 -14.39 2.90
N ILE A 31 -0.46 -15.42 2.16
CA ILE A 31 -0.05 -15.60 0.76
C ILE A 31 -0.50 -14.40 -0.09
N LYS A 32 -1.72 -13.90 0.12
CA LYS A 32 -2.21 -12.67 -0.54
C LYS A 32 -1.38 -11.44 -0.15
N TRP A 33 -0.96 -11.34 1.11
CA TRP A 33 -0.10 -10.25 1.56
C TRP A 33 1.29 -10.29 0.91
N PHE A 34 1.92 -11.46 0.84
CA PHE A 34 3.19 -11.63 0.14
C PHE A 34 3.08 -11.44 -1.38
N ARG A 35 1.90 -11.71 -1.96
CA ARG A 35 1.62 -11.48 -3.38
C ARG A 35 1.15 -10.06 -3.69
N ALA A 36 0.80 -9.24 -2.71
CA ALA A 36 0.49 -7.84 -2.96
C ALA A 36 1.83 -7.14 -3.23
N PRO A 37 2.12 -6.78 -4.49
CA PRO A 37 3.37 -6.10 -4.78
C PRO A 37 3.35 -4.80 -4.01
N ALA A 38 4.45 -4.56 -3.29
CA ALA A 38 4.75 -3.34 -2.59
C ALA A 38 4.18 -2.13 -3.35
N TYR A 39 3.24 -1.43 -2.71
CA TYR A 39 2.59 -0.20 -3.21
C TYR A 39 3.56 0.99 -3.30
N LEU A 40 4.87 0.73 -3.39
CA LEU A 40 5.93 1.69 -3.66
C LEU A 40 6.08 1.88 -5.18
N HIS A 41 4.96 2.07 -5.88
CA HIS A 41 5.02 2.71 -7.19
C HIS A 41 5.31 4.19 -6.95
N ILE A 42 6.59 4.53 -6.81
CA ILE A 42 7.04 5.91 -6.96
C ILE A 42 6.77 6.24 -8.44
N PRO A 43 5.84 7.16 -8.76
CA PRO A 43 5.57 7.50 -10.14
C PRO A 43 6.87 8.00 -10.77
N ALA A 44 7.26 7.39 -11.89
CA ALA A 44 8.39 7.84 -12.68
C ALA A 44 8.08 9.27 -13.13
N ILE A 45 8.84 10.25 -12.63
CA ILE A 45 8.67 11.66 -12.95
C ILE A 45 8.95 11.84 -14.45
N LYS A 46 7.92 12.20 -15.21
CA LYS A 46 8.08 12.61 -16.61
C LYS A 46 8.57 14.04 -16.64
N ILE A 47 9.80 14.25 -17.09
CA ILE A 47 10.47 15.57 -17.11
C ILE A 47 9.72 16.55 -18.05
N GLU A 48 9.05 16.03 -19.06
CA GLU A 48 8.34 16.78 -20.12
C GLU A 48 7.18 17.63 -19.58
N ASP A 49 6.61 17.25 -18.43
CA ASP A 49 5.48 17.94 -17.79
C ASP A 49 5.92 19.15 -16.95
N TYR A 50 7.23 19.29 -16.68
CA TYR A 50 7.75 20.33 -15.80
C TYR A 50 8.46 21.43 -16.60
N SER A 51 8.37 22.65 -16.09
CA SER A 51 9.12 23.81 -16.58
C SER A 51 9.85 24.47 -15.42
N CYS A 52 10.96 25.15 -15.71
CA CYS A 52 11.69 25.84 -14.65
C CYS A 52 10.85 27.01 -14.09
N PRO A 53 10.62 27.09 -12.77
CA PRO A 53 9.82 28.16 -12.18
C PRO A 53 10.47 29.55 -12.31
N LYS A 54 11.78 29.61 -12.59
CA LYS A 54 12.54 30.86 -12.68
C LYS A 54 12.60 31.43 -14.10
N CYS A 55 12.72 30.58 -15.11
CA CYS A 55 12.94 31.01 -16.50
C CYS A 55 11.99 30.38 -17.52
N GLY A 56 11.06 29.53 -17.10
CA GLY A 56 10.06 28.89 -17.96
C GLY A 56 10.61 27.89 -18.98
N SER A 57 11.90 27.56 -18.95
CA SER A 57 12.48 26.64 -19.93
C SER A 57 12.16 25.18 -19.58
N LYS A 58 11.94 24.37 -20.62
CA LYS A 58 11.74 22.91 -20.54
C LYS A 58 13.04 22.11 -20.61
N GLU A 59 14.18 22.79 -20.73
CA GLU A 59 15.50 22.18 -20.72
C GLU A 59 15.92 21.89 -19.28
N LEU A 60 15.46 20.74 -18.79
CA LEU A 60 15.66 20.24 -17.43
C LEU A 60 16.55 18.99 -17.45
N GLU A 61 17.48 18.90 -16.51
CA GLU A 61 18.31 17.74 -16.22
C GLU A 61 17.88 17.11 -14.90
N LEU A 62 17.80 15.77 -14.88
CA LEU A 62 17.51 15.02 -13.68
C LEU A 62 18.81 14.78 -12.91
N ILE A 63 18.93 15.34 -11.71
CA ILE A 63 20.14 15.20 -10.86
C ILE A 63 19.97 14.13 -9.78
N GLY A 64 18.74 13.83 -9.42
CA GLY A 64 18.41 12.86 -8.38
C GLY A 64 16.99 12.34 -8.56
N ARG A 65 16.52 11.48 -7.65
CA ARG A 65 15.23 10.79 -7.80
C ARG A 65 14.03 11.73 -8.00
N ARG A 66 14.08 12.95 -7.46
CA ARG A 66 13.01 13.97 -7.58
C ARG A 66 13.52 15.40 -7.76
N THR A 67 14.79 15.56 -8.10
CA THR A 67 15.45 16.87 -8.16
C THR A 67 15.81 17.18 -9.59
N LEU A 68 15.24 18.25 -10.13
CA LEU A 68 15.52 18.73 -11.48
C LEU A 68 16.41 19.98 -11.40
N ARG A 69 17.30 20.11 -12.37
CA ARG A 69 18.10 21.31 -12.60
C ARG A 69 17.80 21.88 -13.97
N CYS A 70 17.59 23.17 -14.05
CA CYS A 70 17.47 23.83 -15.34
C CYS A 70 18.86 24.06 -15.96
N LYS A 71 19.05 23.67 -17.23
CA LYS A 71 20.30 23.94 -17.96
C LYS A 71 20.53 25.43 -18.22
N LYS A 72 19.45 26.20 -18.45
CA LYS A 72 19.55 27.62 -18.82
C LYS A 72 19.90 28.54 -17.65
N CYS A 73 19.21 28.39 -16.52
CA CYS A 73 19.40 29.27 -15.37
C CYS A 73 20.17 28.62 -14.22
N GLY A 74 20.52 27.34 -14.34
CA GLY A 74 21.25 26.59 -13.30
C GLY A 74 20.44 26.28 -12.04
N THR A 75 19.21 26.80 -11.92
CA THR A 75 18.37 26.67 -10.73
C THR A 75 17.95 25.22 -10.54
N THR A 76 18.13 24.71 -9.31
CA THR A 76 17.70 23.39 -8.88
C THR A 76 16.38 23.49 -8.12
N PHE A 77 15.43 22.61 -8.42
CA PHE A 77 14.17 22.51 -7.68
C PHE A 77 13.76 21.05 -7.51
N THR A 78 13.04 20.79 -6.41
CA THR A 78 12.60 19.45 -6.04
C THR A 78 11.11 19.34 -6.31
N ILE A 79 10.70 18.33 -7.08
CA ILE A 79 9.29 18.03 -7.28
C ILE A 79 8.83 17.25 -6.06
N GLN A 80 7.95 17.84 -5.26
CA GLN A 80 7.18 17.04 -4.32
C GLN A 80 6.22 16.19 -5.14
N PRO A 81 6.16 14.86 -4.93
CA PRO A 81 5.06 14.11 -5.50
C PRO A 81 3.79 14.77 -4.97
N GLU A 82 2.79 14.98 -5.82
CA GLU A 82 1.43 15.00 -5.29
C GLU A 82 1.32 13.73 -4.46
N THR A 83 1.04 13.90 -3.17
CA THR A 83 0.71 12.78 -2.31
C THR A 83 -0.56 12.19 -2.89
N THR A 84 -0.44 11.33 -3.90
CA THR A 84 -1.47 10.37 -4.26
C THR A 84 -1.75 9.67 -2.96
N GLU A 85 -2.90 10.00 -2.37
CA GLU A 85 -3.37 9.59 -1.06
C GLU A 85 -2.67 8.31 -0.67
N GLU A 86 -1.71 8.39 0.25
CA GLU A 86 -1.18 7.18 0.86
C GLU A 86 -2.35 6.59 1.63
N ARG A 87 -3.17 5.79 0.95
CA ARG A 87 -4.15 4.92 1.56
C ARG A 87 -3.33 3.88 2.27
N TRP A 88 -2.97 4.21 3.50
CA TRP A 88 -2.56 3.25 4.51
C TRP A 88 -3.75 2.32 4.73
N ILE A 89 -3.91 1.36 3.83
CA ILE A 89 -4.85 0.26 3.98
C ILE A 89 -4.20 -0.61 5.05
N ILE A 90 -4.64 -0.42 6.30
CA ILE A 90 -4.28 -1.27 7.42
C ILE A 90 -4.93 -2.64 7.17
N TRP A 91 -4.25 -3.46 6.38
CA TRP A 91 -4.60 -4.85 6.08
C TRP A 91 -3.69 -5.73 6.94
N PRO A 92 -4.24 -6.61 7.81
CA PRO A 92 -5.17 -7.65 7.37
C PRO A 92 -6.44 -7.86 8.22
N PHE A 93 -6.76 -7.02 9.21
CA PHE A 93 -7.89 -7.29 10.13
C PHE A 93 -9.26 -6.70 9.71
N PHE A 94 -9.32 -5.73 8.78
CA PHE A 94 -10.56 -5.04 8.39
C PHE A 94 -11.07 -5.46 7.00
N TRP A 95 -11.56 -6.70 6.87
CA TRP A 95 -12.11 -7.23 5.60
C TRP A 95 -13.47 -6.66 5.15
N TRP A 96 -14.11 -5.78 5.93
CA TRP A 96 -15.56 -5.51 5.83
C TRP A 96 -15.90 -4.02 5.67
N MET A 97 -14.98 -3.10 5.98
CA MET A 97 -15.19 -1.66 5.81
C MET A 97 -13.85 -0.98 5.48
N PRO A 98 -13.70 -0.36 4.30
CA PRO A 98 -12.67 0.65 4.12
C PRO A 98 -13.11 1.87 4.94
N ILE A 99 -12.68 1.96 6.19
CA ILE A 99 -12.79 3.20 6.97
C ILE A 99 -11.74 4.16 6.37
N ILE A 100 -12.15 4.89 5.34
CA ILE A 100 -11.38 5.97 4.76
C ILE A 100 -11.41 7.09 5.79
N TRP A 101 -10.31 7.31 6.50
CA TRP A 101 -10.21 8.41 7.47
C TRP A 101 -9.58 9.60 6.75
N PRO A 102 -10.34 10.66 6.41
CA PRO A 102 -9.74 11.87 5.85
C PRO A 102 -9.02 12.59 6.98
N ILE A 103 -7.68 12.64 6.91
CA ILE A 103 -6.89 13.51 7.77
C ILE A 103 -7.12 14.94 7.29
N PRO A 104 -7.63 15.88 8.12
CA PRO A 104 -7.75 17.27 7.72
C PRO A 104 -6.35 17.91 7.70
N ILE A 105 -5.78 18.10 6.52
CA ILE A 105 -4.53 18.86 6.37
C ILE A 105 -4.90 20.35 6.37
N LYS A 106 -4.50 21.03 7.44
CA LYS A 106 -4.60 22.49 7.59
C LYS A 106 -3.68 23.16 6.58
N ASN A 107 -4.26 23.74 5.53
CA ASN A 107 -3.55 24.55 4.54
C ASN A 107 -2.97 25.80 5.23
N ARG A 108 -1.65 25.99 5.18
CA ARG A 108 -0.98 27.25 5.55
C ARG A 108 -0.05 27.65 4.42
#